data_AF-A0A1F9P4Z6-F1
#
_entry.id   AF-A0A1F9P4Z6-F1
#
_cell.length_a   1.000
_cell.length_b   1.000
_cell.length_c   1.000
_cell.angle_alpha   90.00
_cell.angle_beta   90.00
_cell.angle_gamma   90.00
#
_symmetry.space_group_name_H-M   'P 1'
#
loop_
_entity.id
_entity.type
_entity.pdbx_description
1 polymer ?
#
loop_
_entity_poly.entity_id
_entity_poly.type
_entity_poly.pdbx_seq_one_letter_code
_entity_poly.pdbx_strand_id
1 'polypeptide(L)' 'MQGWLRKETLKVRIETQCACCSEPLSIDIDSKLNVQVHNSDANPLVFIPDVDFTTLSDPSIINAF' A
#
# COMPACT_ATOMS: atom_id res chain seq x y z
N MET A 1 13.51 -12.25 -7.64
CA MET A 1 12.48 -13.00 -8.40
C MET A 1 11.30 -12.07 -8.57
N GLN A 2 11.15 -11.45 -9.75
CA GLN A 2 10.17 -10.38 -9.98
C GLN A 2 8.83 -11.03 -10.38
N GLY A 3 7.84 -10.96 -9.51
CA GLY A 3 6.54 -11.64 -9.62
C GLY A 3 5.62 -11.04 -10.68
N TRP A 4 6.01 -11.11 -11.95
CA TRP A 4 5.18 -10.72 -13.09
C TRP A 4 4.46 -11.96 -13.63
N LEU A 5 3.40 -12.39 -12.94
CA LEU A 5 2.62 -13.59 -13.32
C LEU A 5 1.95 -13.48 -14.70
N ARG A 6 1.65 -12.28 -15.20
CA ARG A 6 0.90 -12.07 -16.45
C ARG A 6 1.45 -11.02 -17.43
N LYS A 7 2.55 -10.33 -17.11
CA LYS A 7 3.07 -9.16 -17.88
C LYS A 7 2.03 -8.05 -18.15
N GLU A 8 1.00 -7.98 -17.32
CA GLU A 8 -0.05 -6.97 -17.39
C GLU A 8 0.17 -5.92 -16.30
N THR A 9 -0.33 -4.71 -16.53
CA THR A 9 -0.38 -3.70 -15.47
C THR A 9 -1.41 -4.13 -14.44
N LEU A 10 -0.96 -4.43 -13.23
CA LEU A 10 -1.81 -4.69 -12.08
C LEU A 10 -2.22 -3.35 -11.45
N LYS A 11 -3.48 -3.31 -11.04
CA LYS A 11 -4.05 -2.24 -10.24
C LYS A 11 -4.83 -2.87 -9.10
N VAL A 12 -4.60 -2.38 -7.89
CA VAL A 12 -5.33 -2.79 -6.69
C VAL A 12 -6.13 -1.60 -6.20
N ARG A 13 -7.37 -1.86 -5.80
CA ARG A 13 -8.22 -0.90 -5.11
C ARG A 13 -8.33 -1.29 -3.65
N ILE A 14 -8.09 -0.33 -2.77
CA ILE A 14 -8.25 -0.45 -1.33
C ILE A 14 -9.50 0.34 -0.96
N GLU A 15 -10.48 -0.37 -0.40
CA GLU A 15 -11.67 0.23 0.21
C GLU A 15 -11.51 0.10 1.73
N THR A 16 -11.52 1.24 2.43
CA THR A 16 -11.34 1.30 3.87
C THR A 16 -12.08 2.48 4.47
N GLN A 17 -11.88 2.75 5.75
CA GLN A 17 -12.45 3.89 6.47
C GLN A 17 -11.39 4.56 7.33
N CYS A 18 -11.49 5.88 7.49
CA CYS A 18 -10.61 6.62 8.38
C CYS A 18 -10.88 6.23 9.84
N ALA A 19 -9.85 5.87 10.61
CA ALA A 19 -10.03 5.49 12.01
C ALA A 19 -10.47 6.66 12.93
N CYS A 20 -10.16 7.91 12.56
CA CYS A 20 -10.53 9.08 13.37
C CYS A 20 -11.95 9.59 13.13
N CYS A 21 -12.43 9.57 11.88
CA CYS A 21 -13.74 10.15 11.53
C CYS A 21 -14.72 9.14 10.90
N SER A 22 -14.30 7.89 10.66
CA SER A 22 -15.09 6.83 10.02
C SER A 22 -15.53 7.13 8.59
N GLU A 23 -15.03 8.21 7.97
CA GLU A 23 -15.32 8.52 6.58
C GLU A 23 -14.73 7.43 5.66
N PRO A 24 -15.47 7.03 4.60
CA PRO A 24 -15.00 6.04 3.65
C PRO A 24 -13.79 6.56 2.87
N LEU A 25 -12.86 5.67 2.55
CA LEU A 25 -11.63 5.97 1.84
C LEU A 25 -11.40 4.94 0.73
N SER A 26 -11.31 5.41 -0.51
CA SER A 26 -11.01 4.58 -1.68
C SER A 26 -9.70 5.03 -2.32
N ILE A 27 -8.75 4.10 -2.42
CA ILE A 27 -7.39 4.35 -2.93
C ILE A 27 -7.07 3.33 -4.01
N ASP A 28 -6.59 3.80 -5.14
CA ASP A 28 -6.02 2.96 -6.20
C ASP A 28 -4.49 3.02 -6.17
N ILE A 29 -3.86 1.85 -6.26
CA ILE A 29 -2.39 1.69 -6.38
C ILE A 29 -2.09 0.87 -7.63
N ASP A 30 -1.23 1.40 -8.49
CA ASP A 30 -0.79 0.70 -9.72
C ASP A 30 0.55 -0.01 -9.56
N SER A 31 0.95 -0.74 -10.61
CA SER A 31 2.22 -1.48 -10.64
C SER A 31 3.49 -0.61 -10.56
N LYS A 32 3.35 0.70 -10.72
CA LYS A 32 4.43 1.68 -10.58
C LYS A 32 4.36 2.39 -9.22
N LEU A 33 3.47 1.93 -8.32
CA LEU A 33 3.21 2.52 -7.01
C LEU A 33 2.68 3.95 -7.08
N ASN A 34 2.06 4.35 -8.20
CA ASN A 34 1.31 5.60 -8.24
C ASN A 34 0.05 5.45 -7.40
N VAL A 35 -0.25 6.47 -6.61
CA VAL A 35 -1.40 6.51 -5.70
C VAL A 35 -2.44 7.47 -6.26
N GLN A 36 -3.70 7.03 -6.32
CA GLN A 36 -4.84 7.89 -6.61
C GLN A 36 -5.87 7.74 -5.50
N VAL A 37 -6.20 8.85 -4.86
CA VAL A 37 -7.23 8.94 -3.83
C VAL A 37 -8.51 9.47 -4.46
N HIS A 38 -9.64 8.79 -4.24
CA HIS A 38 -10.91 9.16 -4.87
C HIS A 38 -11.79 10.09 -4.03
N ASN A 39 -11.48 10.24 -2.74
CA ASN A 39 -12.18 11.14 -1.84
C ASN A 39 -11.56 12.54 -1.93
N SER A 40 -12.38 13.56 -2.22
CA SER A 40 -11.92 14.93 -2.54
C SER A 40 -10.98 15.55 -1.50
N ASP A 41 -11.19 15.23 -0.22
CA ASP A 41 -10.50 15.89 0.90
C ASP A 41 -9.57 14.95 1.68
N ALA A 42 -9.46 13.68 1.27
CA ALA A 42 -8.60 12.73 1.96
C ALA A 42 -7.16 12.85 1.48
N ASN A 43 -6.23 12.99 2.42
CA ASN A 43 -4.79 12.99 2.17
C ASN A 43 -4.08 11.90 2.99
N PRO A 44 -4.21 10.62 2.61
CA PRO A 44 -3.60 9.53 3.33
C PRO A 44 -2.07 9.61 3.23
N LEU A 45 -1.39 9.31 4.35
CA LEU A 45 0.05 9.13 4.34
C LEU A 45 0.37 7.80 3.66
N VAL A 46 0.93 7.85 2.46
CA VAL A 46 1.45 6.68 1.75
C VAL A 46 2.97 6.78 1.68
N PHE A 47 3.65 5.75 2.19
CA PHE A 47 5.09 5.65 2.13
C PHE A 47 5.49 4.21 1.81
N ILE A 48 6.65 4.06 1.19
CA ILE A 48 7.28 2.76 0.96
C ILE A 48 8.30 2.60 2.09
N PRO A 49 8.13 1.64 3.01
CA PRO A 49 9.11 1.43 4.05
C PRO A 49 10.43 0.99 3.41
N ASP A 50 11.54 1.57 3.86
CA ASP A 50 12.87 1.06 3.56
C ASP A 50 13.09 -0.16 4.46
N VAL A 51 13.18 -1.35 3.87
CA VAL A 51 13.28 -2.62 4.59
C VAL A 51 14.66 -3.21 4.30
N ASP A 52 15.54 -3.17 5.31
CA ASP A 52 16.82 -3.86 5.24
C ASP A 52 16.64 -5.36 5.52
N PHE A 53 16.42 -6.12 4.45
CA PHE A 53 16.28 -7.58 4.49
C PHE A 53 17.53 -8.29 5.04
N THR A 54 18.70 -7.65 5.10
CA THR A 54 19.91 -8.27 5.67
C THR A 54 19.87 -8.31 7.20
N THR A 55 19.13 -7.37 7.80
CA THR A 55 18.94 -7.27 9.25
C THR A 55 17.63 -7.86 9.75
N LEU A 56 16.73 -8.26 8.84
CA LEU A 56 15.43 -8.81 9.19
C LEU A 56 15.59 -10.24 9.74
N SER A 57 15.80 -10.37 11.05
CA SER A 57 15.84 -11.67 11.75
C SER A 57 14.44 -12.26 11.94
N ASP A 58 13.42 -11.42 11.97
CA ASP A 58 12.04 -11.82 12.17
C ASP A 58 11.41 -12.33 10.86
N PRO A 59 10.55 -13.37 10.93
CA PRO A 59 10.02 -14.03 9.74
C PRO A 59 9.04 -13.15 8.94
N SER A 60 8.62 -12.00 9.50
CA SER A 60 7.79 -11.03 8.79
C SER A 60 7.93 -9.63 9.37
N ILE A 61 7.69 -8.63 8.52
CA ILE A 61 7.65 -7.22 8.93
C ILE A 61 6.55 -6.92 9.97
N ILE A 62 5.47 -7.72 10.01
CA ILE A 62 4.39 -7.56 10.99
C ILE A 62 4.88 -7.89 12.41
N ASN A 63 5.87 -8.76 12.54
CA ASN A 63 6.42 -9.15 13.84
C ASN A 63 7.58 -8.26 14.29
N ALA A 64 8.08 -7.37 13.42
CA ALA A 64 9.24 -6.52 13.67
C ALA A 64 8.87 -5.09 14.12
N PHE A 65 7.61 -4.69 13.97
CA PHE A 65 7.04 -3.41 14.41
C PHE A 65 5.94 -3.65 15.46
#